data_AF-A0A928LK07-F1
#
_entry.id   AF-A0A928LK07-F1
#
_cell.length_a   1.000
_cell.length_b   1.000
_cell.length_c   1.000
_cell.angle_alpha   90.00
_cell.angle_beta   90.00
_cell.angle_gamma   90.00
#
_symmetry.space_group_name_H-M   'P 1'
#
loop_
_entity.id
_entity.type
_entity.pdbx_description
1 polymer ?
#
loop_
_entity_poly.entity_id
_entity_poly.type
_entity_poly.pdbx_seq_one_letter_code
_entity_poly.pdbx_strand_id
1 'polypeptide(L)'
;MLKRPIIMDVDTGVDDTLALLLVAGSDKLDLKAITTVFGNSSVEDTTKNTLKICELLKLDVPVAAGAYRPVIDPPIDYSIAPMVDIHGRDGLGNVG
;
A
#
# COMPACT_ATOMS: atom_id res chain seq x y z
N MET A 1 22.58 12.32 -11.55
CA MET A 1 21.90 13.26 -10.61
C MET A 1 21.72 12.55 -9.28
N LEU A 2 21.71 13.28 -8.16
CA LEU A 2 21.35 12.70 -6.86
C LEU A 2 19.86 12.36 -6.85
N LYS A 3 19.53 11.11 -6.48
CA LYS A 3 18.14 10.68 -6.29
C LYS A 3 17.58 11.26 -5.00
N ARG A 4 16.30 11.62 -4.99
CA ARG A 4 15.61 12.10 -3.79
C ARG A 4 15.21 10.90 -2.92
N PRO A 5 15.69 10.80 -1.67
CA PRO A 5 15.29 9.73 -0.76
C PRO A 5 13.83 9.92 -0.34
N ILE A 6 13.07 8.83 -0.31
CA ILE A 6 11.66 8.83 0.10
C ILE A 6 11.32 7.61 0.95
N ILE A 7 10.28 7.75 1.77
CA ILE A 7 9.53 6.66 2.40
C ILE A 7 8.09 6.79 1.89
N MET A 8 7.45 5.68 1.57
CA MET A 8 6.03 5.66 1.19
C MET A 8 5.20 5.09 2.32
N ASP A 9 4.16 5.80 2.75
CA ASP A 9 3.13 5.30 3.66
C ASP A 9 1.87 5.08 2.83
N VAL A 10 1.39 3.83 2.76
CA VAL A 10 0.35 3.41 1.81
C VAL A 10 -0.70 2.51 2.45
N ASP A 11 -1.93 2.62 2.00
CA ASP A 11 -3.03 1.71 2.30
C ASP A 11 -3.35 0.85 1.06
N THR A 12 -2.29 0.21 0.53
CA THR A 12 -2.19 -0.36 -0.82
C THR A 12 -3.49 -0.82 -1.46
N GLY A 13 -4.05 0.10 -2.23
CA GLY A 13 -5.08 -0.09 -3.23
C GLY A 13 -4.54 -0.23 -4.66
N VAL A 14 -5.44 -0.01 -5.62
CA VAL A 14 -5.12 -0.08 -7.06
C VAL A 14 -4.21 1.07 -7.48
N ASP A 15 -4.46 2.27 -6.97
CA ASP A 15 -3.70 3.49 -7.25
C ASP A 15 -2.34 3.51 -6.53
N ASP A 16 -2.25 3.03 -5.30
CA ASP A 16 -0.94 2.83 -4.62
C ASP A 16 -0.05 1.86 -5.38
N THR A 17 -0.64 0.80 -5.95
CA THR A 17 0.09 -0.14 -6.80
C THR A 17 0.70 0.57 -8.01
N LEU A 18 -0.05 1.49 -8.63
CA LEU A 18 0.46 2.33 -9.72
C LEU A 18 1.55 3.29 -9.23
N ALA A 19 1.41 3.88 -8.04
CA ALA A 19 2.44 4.74 -7.45
C ALA A 19 3.75 3.97 -7.19
N LEU A 20 3.67 2.76 -6.63
CA LEU A 20 4.83 1.88 -6.43
C LEU A 20 5.50 1.50 -7.75
N LEU A 21 4.72 1.21 -8.80
CA LEU A 21 5.25 0.95 -10.14
C LEU A 21 6.01 2.17 -10.70
N LEU A 22 5.45 3.38 -10.55
CA LEU A 22 6.11 4.61 -10.98
C LEU A 22 7.40 4.88 -10.19
N VAL A 23 7.41 4.61 -8.90
CA VAL A 23 8.60 4.75 -8.05
C VAL A 23 9.68 3.74 -8.44
N ALA A 24 9.31 2.48 -8.67
CA ALA A 24 10.22 1.43 -9.12
C ALA A 24 10.91 1.78 -10.45
N GLY A 25 10.16 2.42 -11.37
CA GLY A 25 10.68 2.88 -12.67
C GLY A 25 11.42 4.21 -12.65
N SER A 26 11.48 4.92 -11.51
CA SER A 26 12.02 6.28 -11.44
C SER A 26 13.54 6.32 -11.27
N ASP A 27 14.22 7.07 -12.13
CA ASP A 27 15.64 7.43 -11.97
C ASP A 27 15.85 8.63 -11.02
N LYS A 28 14.76 9.25 -10.53
CA LYS A 28 14.79 10.45 -9.67
C LYS A 28 14.55 10.13 -8.19
N LEU A 29 13.98 8.96 -7.88
CA LEU A 29 13.57 8.59 -6.53
C LEU A 29 14.40 7.43 -6.00
N ASP A 30 14.69 7.47 -4.71
CA ASP A 30 15.44 6.46 -3.96
C ASP A 30 14.57 6.01 -2.79
N LEU A 31 13.77 4.95 -3.03
CA LEU A 31 12.84 4.39 -2.07
C LEU A 31 13.63 3.72 -0.93
N LYS A 32 13.43 4.17 0.30
CA LYS A 32 14.16 3.69 1.48
C LYS A 32 13.38 2.69 2.33
N ALA A 33 12.06 2.83 2.37
CA ALA A 33 11.16 1.99 3.14
C ALA A 33 9.72 2.20 2.66
N ILE A 34 8.87 1.23 2.99
CA ILE A 34 7.43 1.36 2.87
C ILE A 34 6.81 1.08 4.25
N THR A 35 5.86 1.91 4.65
CA THR A 35 4.96 1.64 5.78
C THR A 35 3.55 1.43 5.25
N THR A 36 2.78 0.58 5.93
CA THR A 36 1.40 0.32 5.56
C THR A 36 0.43 0.75 6.64
N VAL A 37 -0.76 1.17 6.24
CA VAL A 37 -1.78 1.68 7.16
C VAL A 37 -3.16 1.15 6.78
N PHE A 38 -4.07 1.18 7.75
CA PHE A 38 -5.50 1.02 7.54
C PHE A 38 -6.05 2.08 6.57
N GLY A 39 -6.88 1.67 5.61
CA GLY A 39 -7.51 2.59 4.65
C GLY A 39 -8.39 1.86 3.64
N ASN A 40 -7.95 1.73 2.38
CA ASN A 40 -8.68 1.01 1.33
C ASN A 40 -9.04 -0.44 1.70
N SER A 41 -8.18 -1.09 2.50
CA SER A 41 -8.47 -2.37 3.16
C SER A 41 -7.88 -2.40 4.58
N SER A 42 -8.05 -3.52 5.27
CA SER A 42 -7.42 -3.81 6.56
C SER A 42 -5.89 -3.65 6.47
N VAL A 43 -5.22 -3.29 7.58
CA VAL A 43 -3.76 -3.14 7.55
C VAL A 43 -3.06 -4.45 7.20
N GLU A 44 -3.68 -5.58 7.55
CA GLU A 44 -3.22 -6.92 7.19
C GLU A 44 -3.22 -7.11 5.67
N ASP A 45 -4.32 -6.77 5.00
CA ASP A 45 -4.45 -6.87 3.55
C ASP A 45 -3.55 -5.85 2.83
N THR A 46 -3.50 -4.61 3.29
CA THR A 46 -2.63 -3.59 2.67
C THR A 46 -1.16 -3.97 2.82
N THR A 47 -0.75 -4.57 3.94
CA THR A 47 0.61 -5.12 4.14
C THR A 47 0.88 -6.28 3.20
N LYS A 48 -0.03 -7.26 3.12
CA LYS A 48 0.07 -8.41 2.22
C LYS A 48 0.18 -7.96 0.76
N ASN A 49 -0.68 -7.04 0.33
CA ASN A 49 -0.70 -6.50 -1.03
C ASN A 49 0.61 -5.76 -1.33
N THR A 50 1.08 -4.91 -0.41
CA THR A 50 2.36 -4.21 -0.54
C THR A 50 3.51 -5.17 -0.74
N LEU A 51 3.60 -6.23 0.07
CA LEU A 51 4.64 -7.26 -0.06
C LEU A 51 4.57 -7.97 -1.42
N LYS A 52 3.36 -8.31 -1.89
CA LYS A 52 3.14 -8.92 -3.21
C LYS A 52 3.61 -7.99 -4.34
N ILE A 53 3.29 -6.69 -4.26
CA ILE A 53 3.75 -5.72 -5.25
C ILE A 53 5.27 -5.53 -5.18
N CYS A 54 5.87 -5.49 -3.99
CA CYS A 54 7.33 -5.42 -3.84
C CYS A 54 8.02 -6.63 -4.47
N GLU A 55 7.49 -7.84 -4.27
CA GLU A 55 7.99 -9.05 -4.90
C GLU A 55 7.91 -8.99 -6.43
N LEU A 56 6.75 -8.59 -6.98
CA LEU A 56 6.54 -8.44 -8.43
C LEU A 56 7.48 -7.41 -9.06
N LEU A 57 7.69 -6.28 -8.38
CA LEU A 57 8.55 -5.19 -8.85
C LEU A 57 10.02 -5.37 -8.48
N LYS A 58 10.36 -6.44 -7.73
CA LYS A 58 11.71 -6.72 -7.21
C LYS A 58 12.28 -5.55 -6.39
N LEU A 59 11.43 -4.92 -5.58
CA LEU A 59 11.82 -3.87 -4.65
C LEU A 59 12.40 -4.51 -3.39
N ASP A 60 13.68 -4.24 -3.12
CA ASP A 60 14.38 -4.68 -1.92
C ASP A 60 14.44 -3.55 -0.90
N VAL A 61 13.31 -3.29 -0.24
CA VAL A 61 13.15 -2.27 0.80
C VAL A 61 12.36 -2.85 1.98
N PRO A 62 12.64 -2.42 3.22
CA PRO A 62 11.86 -2.87 4.36
C PRO A 62 10.40 -2.38 4.26
N VAL A 63 9.47 -3.28 4.57
CA VAL A 63 8.03 -2.99 4.70
C VAL A 63 7.63 -3.19 6.16
N ALA A 64 6.94 -2.21 6.76
CA ALA A 64 6.48 -2.29 8.15
C ALA A 64 4.99 -1.96 8.28
N ALA A 65 4.24 -2.84 8.95
CA ALA A 65 2.84 -2.61 9.26
C ALA A 65 2.67 -1.52 10.32
N GLY A 66 1.80 -0.56 10.05
CA GLY A 66 1.51 0.60 10.89
C GLY A 66 0.18 0.48 11.63
N ALA A 67 -0.60 1.57 11.62
CA ALA A 67 -1.83 1.64 12.40
C ALA A 67 -2.96 0.78 11.79
N TYR A 68 -3.57 -0.06 12.62
CA TYR A 68 -4.66 -0.98 12.23
C TYR A 68 -6.06 -0.34 12.19
N ARG A 69 -6.18 0.92 12.62
CA ARG A 69 -7.44 1.68 12.66
C ARG A 69 -7.18 3.19 12.71
N PRO A 70 -8.20 4.03 12.44
CA PRO A 70 -8.12 5.46 12.70
C PRO A 70 -7.85 5.75 14.18
N VAL A 71 -7.26 6.91 14.47
CA VAL A 71 -6.91 7.29 15.86
C VAL A 71 -8.15 7.41 16.74
N ILE A 72 -9.20 8.06 16.22
CA ILE A 72 -10.42 8.43 16.96
C ILE A 72 -11.57 7.47 16.63
N ASP A 73 -11.82 7.25 15.36
CA ASP A 73 -12.98 6.49 14.89
C ASP A 73 -12.78 4.97 15.00
N PRO A 74 -13.87 4.19 15.11
CA PRO A 74 -13.79 2.74 15.02
C PRO A 74 -13.27 2.30 13.64
N PRO A 75 -12.63 1.12 13.54
CA PRO A 75 -12.28 0.53 12.26
C PRO A 75 -13.52 0.28 11.41
N ILE A 76 -13.35 0.34 10.09
CA ILE A 76 -14.46 0.21 9.15
C ILE A 76 -14.79 -1.27 8.93
N ASP A 77 -16.09 -1.57 8.83
CA ASP A 77 -16.57 -2.87 8.37
C ASP A 77 -16.49 -2.94 6.84
N TYR A 78 -15.41 -3.56 6.35
CA TYR A 78 -15.17 -3.81 4.93
C TYR A 78 -16.18 -4.79 4.28
N SER A 79 -17.20 -5.28 4.97
CA SER A 79 -18.29 -6.02 4.32
C SER A 79 -19.31 -5.11 3.63
N ILE A 80 -19.38 -3.83 4.05
CA ILE A 80 -20.36 -2.83 3.58
C ILE A 80 -19.70 -1.51 3.13
N ALA A 81 -18.37 -1.46 3.11
CA ALA A 81 -17.65 -0.22 2.91
C ALA A 81 -17.53 0.14 1.41
N PRO A 82 -17.73 1.41 1.00
CA PRO A 82 -17.68 1.81 -0.40
C PRO A 82 -16.37 1.51 -1.11
N MET A 83 -15.24 1.48 -0.39
CA MET A 83 -13.93 1.12 -0.95
C MET A 83 -13.87 -0.30 -1.50
N VAL A 84 -14.74 -1.21 -1.05
CA VAL A 84 -14.84 -2.56 -1.61
C VAL A 84 -15.30 -2.52 -3.06
N ASP A 85 -16.18 -1.59 -3.42
CA ASP A 85 -16.65 -1.41 -4.80
C ASP A 85 -15.57 -0.80 -5.71
N ILE A 86 -14.60 -0.10 -5.12
CA ILE A 86 -13.51 0.58 -5.84
C ILE A 86 -12.30 -0.34 -5.99
N HIS A 87 -11.89 -1.00 -4.91
CA HIS A 87 -10.65 -1.76 -4.81
C HIS A 87 -10.87 -3.26 -4.61
N GLY A 88 -12.10 -3.77 -4.62
CA GLY A 88 -12.38 -5.18 -4.32
C GLY A 88 -12.30 -5.50 -2.82
N ARG A 89 -12.72 -6.71 -2.46
CA ARG A 89 -12.76 -7.16 -1.05
C ARG A 89 -11.39 -7.34 -0.42
N ASP A 90 -10.37 -7.55 -1.25
CA ASP A 90 -8.97 -7.70 -0.84
C ASP A 90 -8.17 -6.40 -0.96
N GLY A 91 -8.79 -5.28 -1.37
CA GLY A 91 -8.10 -4.03 -1.66
C GLY A 91 -7.29 -4.01 -2.96
N LEU A 92 -7.28 -5.10 -3.74
CA LEU A 92 -6.52 -5.21 -4.99
C LEU A 92 -7.34 -5.86 -6.12
N GLY A 93 -8.56 -5.41 -6.34
CA GLY A 93 -9.44 -5.83 -7.44
C GLY A 93 -9.90 -7.28 -7.37
N ASN A 94 -9.86 -7.93 -6.20
CA ASN A 94 -10.07 -9.37 -6.00
C ASN A 94 -9.02 -10.25 -6.70
N VAL A 95 -7.78 -9.76 -6.82
CA VAL A 95 -6.63 -10.49 -7.39
C VAL A 95 -5.41 -10.56 -6.45
N GLY A 96 -5.58 -10.21 -5.17
CA GLY A 96 -4.57 -10.07 -4.10
C GLY A 96 -4.42 -11.27 -3.18
#